data_AF-A0A1M4MJ34-F1
#
_entry.id   AF-A0A1M4MJ34-F1
#
_cell.length_a   1.000
_cell.length_b   1.000
_cell.length_c   1.000
_cell.angle_alpha   90.00
_cell.angle_beta   90.00
_cell.angle_gamma   90.00
#
_symmetry.space_group_name_H-M   'P 1'
#
loop_
_entity.id
_entity.type
_entity.pdbx_description
1 polymer ?
#
loop_
_entity_poly.entity_id
_entity_poly.type
_entity_poly.pdbx_seq_one_letter_code
_entity_poly.pdbx_strand_id
1 'polypeptide(L)'
;MGMDPDSPEPSGGLKIPKLPDLKIPKLAVDRRKALTAAGVAVAAIAVLLVGGVLAMSYTEGQQVAAFESHVAASEADIFLVYDKISAHIRTPTNDLSVAECDAHARELAAIARYGRDVTAYHRQIVAADAVPEAYAGAQSAYVRALDNLNRAFTLWSSAAGAYEMHDYFAANRNIGEADSAWRAYAAAITDYDRELRAAEEGAEVPPA
;
A
#
# COMPACT_ATOMS: atom_id res chain seq x y z
N MET A 1 -7.98 -71.08 87.93
CA MET A 1 -8.69 -72.37 88.04
C MET A 1 -9.39 -72.58 86.71
N GLY A 2 -9.14 -73.70 86.02
CA GLY A 2 -9.91 -74.11 84.84
C GLY A 2 -9.30 -73.81 83.47
N MET A 3 -8.73 -74.85 82.86
CA MET A 3 -8.69 -75.10 81.40
C MET A 3 -10.11 -74.98 80.81
N ASP A 4 -10.29 -74.42 79.61
CA ASP A 4 -10.36 -75.21 78.36
C ASP A 4 -10.56 -74.33 77.10
N PRO A 5 -10.11 -74.80 75.92
CA PRO A 5 -10.22 -74.13 74.62
C PRO A 5 -11.44 -74.61 73.83
N ASP A 6 -11.96 -73.79 72.92
CA ASP A 6 -12.41 -74.21 71.58
C ASP A 6 -12.85 -73.01 70.70
N SER A 7 -12.47 -73.08 69.43
CA SER A 7 -12.67 -72.13 68.30
C SER A 7 -14.18 -71.85 68.00
N PRO A 8 -14.64 -70.84 67.18
CA PRO A 8 -14.09 -70.47 65.85
C PRO A 8 -14.36 -69.03 65.28
N GLU A 9 -13.92 -68.88 64.02
CA GLU A 9 -14.38 -67.99 62.91
C GLU A 9 -13.77 -66.61 62.60
N PRO A 10 -13.70 -66.23 61.29
CA PRO A 10 -12.76 -65.25 60.75
C PRO A 10 -13.39 -63.88 60.50
N SER A 11 -12.73 -62.80 60.93
CA SER A 11 -13.21 -61.43 60.70
C SER A 11 -12.38 -60.69 59.63
N GLY A 12 -13.00 -60.53 58.46
CA GLY A 12 -13.25 -59.20 57.88
C GLY A 12 -12.08 -58.41 57.31
N GLY A 13 -11.66 -58.74 56.07
CA GLY A 13 -10.93 -57.81 55.20
C GLY A 13 -11.89 -56.97 54.34
N LEU A 14 -11.73 -55.64 54.36
CA LEU A 14 -12.51 -54.66 53.60
C LEU A 14 -12.64 -54.99 52.09
N LYS A 15 -13.87 -54.93 51.55
CA LYS A 15 -14.13 -54.96 50.10
C LYS A 15 -13.92 -53.57 49.49
N ILE A 16 -12.94 -53.43 48.61
CA ILE A 16 -12.78 -52.26 47.74
C ILE A 16 -13.76 -52.41 46.55
N PRO A 17 -14.55 -51.39 46.18
CA PRO A 17 -15.43 -51.47 45.01
C PRO A 17 -14.62 -51.51 43.73
N LYS A 18 -14.93 -52.48 42.87
CA LYS A 18 -14.30 -52.64 41.55
C LYS A 18 -14.83 -51.53 40.62
N LEU A 19 -13.95 -50.65 40.14
CA LEU A 19 -14.29 -49.66 39.11
C LEU A 19 -14.71 -50.40 37.81
N PRO A 20 -15.72 -49.89 37.08
CA PRO A 20 -16.16 -50.51 35.84
C PRO A 20 -15.06 -50.44 34.78
N ASP A 21 -14.88 -51.57 34.10
CA ASP A 21 -13.84 -51.82 33.11
C ASP A 21 -14.13 -50.99 31.85
N LEU A 22 -13.51 -49.81 31.73
CA LEU A 22 -13.55 -48.99 30.53
C LEU A 22 -12.71 -49.66 29.44
N LYS A 23 -13.37 -50.50 28.63
CA LYS A 23 -12.81 -51.03 27.38
C LYS A 23 -12.55 -49.88 26.41
N ILE A 24 -11.33 -49.37 26.43
CA ILE A 24 -10.81 -48.52 25.36
C ILE A 24 -10.67 -49.40 24.12
N PRO A 25 -11.34 -49.10 23.00
CA PRO A 25 -11.17 -49.88 21.78
C PRO A 25 -9.73 -49.72 21.30
N LYS A 26 -8.98 -50.82 21.22
CA LYS A 26 -7.69 -50.85 20.52
C LYS A 26 -7.96 -50.65 19.03
N LEU A 27 -7.88 -49.41 18.57
CA LEU A 27 -7.72 -49.11 17.15
C LEU A 27 -6.33 -49.61 16.74
N ALA A 28 -6.26 -50.84 16.24
CA ALA A 28 -5.10 -51.33 15.52
C ALA A 28 -5.05 -50.63 14.16
N VAL A 29 -4.55 -49.40 14.13
CA VAL A 29 -4.23 -48.73 12.88
C VAL A 29 -3.00 -49.45 12.32
N ASP A 30 -3.19 -50.17 11.22
CA ASP A 30 -2.13 -50.84 10.49
C ASP A 30 -1.03 -49.81 10.16
N ARG A 31 0.22 -50.06 10.56
CA ARG A 31 1.36 -49.13 10.38
C ARG A 31 1.46 -48.64 8.93
N ARG A 32 1.11 -49.49 7.96
CA ARG A 32 1.03 -49.08 6.54
C ARG A 32 -0.02 -48.00 6.32
N LYS A 33 -1.24 -48.18 6.83
CA LYS A 33 -2.31 -47.17 6.72
C LYS A 33 -1.96 -45.86 7.42
N ALA A 34 -1.32 -45.94 8.58
CA ALA A 34 -0.82 -44.76 9.30
C ALA A 34 0.26 -44.01 8.48
N LEU A 35 1.21 -44.73 7.89
CA LEU A 35 2.25 -44.14 7.02
C LEU A 35 1.66 -43.53 5.75
N THR A 36 0.68 -44.19 5.12
CA THR A 36 0.00 -43.64 3.95
C THR A 36 -0.78 -42.37 4.29
N ALA A 37 -1.53 -42.38 5.40
CA ALA A 37 -2.26 -41.19 5.86
C ALA A 37 -1.33 -40.03 6.21
N ALA A 38 -0.20 -40.30 6.89
CA ALA A 38 0.81 -39.30 7.19
C ALA A 38 1.45 -38.74 5.90
N GLY A 39 1.76 -39.59 4.93
CA GLY A 39 2.29 -39.17 3.63
C GLY A 39 1.32 -38.28 2.85
N VAL A 40 0.03 -38.63 2.83
CA VAL A 40 -1.02 -37.80 2.21
C VAL A 40 -1.17 -36.46 2.93
N ALA A 41 -1.13 -36.45 4.25
CA ALA A 41 -1.22 -35.21 5.03
C ALA A 41 -0.03 -34.28 4.74
N VAL A 42 1.20 -34.81 4.70
CA VAL A 42 2.40 -34.03 4.35
C VAL A 42 2.33 -33.50 2.92
N ALA A 43 1.88 -34.32 1.96
CA ALA A 43 1.71 -33.87 0.58
C ALA A 43 0.65 -32.76 0.46
N ALA A 44 -0.47 -32.87 1.17
CA ALA A 44 -1.51 -31.84 1.19
C ALA A 44 -1.00 -30.52 1.80
N ILE A 45 -0.23 -30.59 2.88
CA ILE A 45 0.41 -29.42 3.49
C ILE A 45 1.40 -28.78 2.52
N ALA A 46 2.23 -29.58 1.84
CA ALA A 46 3.18 -29.07 0.85
C ALA A 46 2.47 -28.37 -0.33
N VAL A 47 1.39 -28.96 -0.85
CA VAL A 47 0.59 -28.34 -1.92
C VAL A 47 -0.05 -27.04 -1.47
N LEU A 48 -0.59 -26.97 -0.25
CA LEU A 48 -1.16 -25.73 0.29
C LEU A 48 -0.11 -24.65 0.49
N LEU A 49 1.09 -25.00 0.96
CA LEU A 49 2.20 -24.06 1.13
C LEU A 49 2.70 -23.54 -0.22
N VAL A 50 3.02 -24.44 -1.15
CA VAL A 50 3.54 -24.06 -2.47
C VAL A 50 2.47 -23.32 -3.28
N GLY A 51 1.23 -23.82 -3.29
CA GLY A 51 0.11 -23.18 -3.95
C GLY A 51 -0.23 -21.81 -3.36
N GLY A 52 -0.14 -21.67 -2.04
CA GLY A 52 -0.32 -20.40 -1.34
C GLY A 52 0.74 -19.35 -1.69
N VAL A 53 2.01 -19.76 -1.73
CA VAL A 53 3.12 -18.87 -2.14
C VAL A 53 2.94 -18.42 -3.59
N LEU A 54 2.64 -19.35 -4.51
CA LEU A 54 2.39 -19.01 -5.92
C LEU A 54 1.21 -18.05 -6.11
N ALA A 55 0.12 -18.26 -5.36
CA ALA A 55 -1.03 -17.37 -5.40
C ALA A 55 -0.71 -15.97 -4.87
N MET A 56 0.05 -15.87 -3.76
CA MET A 56 0.50 -14.59 -3.21
C MET A 56 1.39 -13.84 -4.21
N SER A 57 2.40 -14.51 -4.78
CA SER A 57 3.29 -13.89 -5.76
C SER A 57 2.55 -13.44 -7.02
N TYR A 58 1.53 -14.19 -7.48
CA TYR A 58 0.69 -13.77 -8.60
C TYR A 58 -0.11 -12.49 -8.27
N THR A 59 -0.70 -12.42 -7.07
CA THR A 59 -1.43 -11.23 -6.64
C THR A 59 -0.54 -10.01 -6.43
N GLU A 60 0.67 -10.19 -5.90
CA GLU A 60 1.66 -9.11 -5.75
C GLU A 60 2.09 -8.57 -7.12
N GLY A 61 2.36 -9.44 -8.09
CA GLY A 61 2.68 -9.02 -9.46
C GLY A 61 1.56 -8.22 -10.11
N GLN A 62 0.29 -8.60 -9.89
CA GLN A 62 -0.86 -7.85 -10.40
C GLN A 62 -1.02 -6.49 -9.71
N GLN A 63 -0.74 -6.41 -8.41
CA GLN A 63 -0.76 -5.16 -7.64
C GLN A 63 0.31 -4.18 -8.13
N VAL A 64 1.55 -4.64 -8.32
CA VAL A 64 2.65 -3.83 -8.86
C VAL A 64 2.31 -3.32 -10.26
N ALA A 65 1.84 -4.21 -11.15
CA ALA A 65 1.48 -3.82 -12.51
C ALA A 65 0.34 -2.76 -12.56
N ALA A 66 -0.64 -2.85 -11.65
CA ALA A 66 -1.70 -1.85 -11.56
C ALA A 66 -1.14 -0.49 -11.09
N PHE A 67 -0.32 -0.49 -10.04
CA PHE A 67 0.34 0.72 -9.53
C PHE A 67 1.20 1.39 -10.61
N GLU A 68 2.07 0.65 -11.29
CA GLU A 68 2.89 1.17 -12.38
C GLU A 68 2.04 1.74 -13.52
N SER A 69 0.96 1.05 -13.89
CA SER A 69 0.04 1.52 -14.93
C SER A 69 -0.64 2.84 -14.54
N HIS A 70 -1.05 3.00 -13.27
CA HIS A 70 -1.66 4.23 -12.79
C HIS A 70 -0.64 5.38 -12.71
N VAL A 71 0.60 5.11 -12.27
CA VAL A 71 1.68 6.08 -12.30
C VAL A 71 1.97 6.54 -13.72
N ALA A 72 2.11 5.62 -14.67
CA ALA A 72 2.37 5.96 -16.07
C ALA A 72 1.25 6.81 -16.68
N ALA A 73 -0.02 6.50 -16.38
CA ALA A 73 -1.16 7.31 -16.81
C ALA A 73 -1.13 8.72 -16.19
N SER A 74 -0.80 8.80 -14.90
CA SER A 74 -0.62 10.07 -14.17
C SER A 74 0.47 10.93 -14.79
N GLU A 75 1.64 10.37 -15.09
CA GLU A 75 2.75 11.10 -15.71
C GLU A 75 2.39 11.61 -17.11
N ALA A 76 1.72 10.81 -17.93
CA ALA A 76 1.30 11.21 -19.27
C ALA A 76 0.35 12.43 -19.23
N ASP A 77 -0.65 12.40 -18.34
CA ASP A 77 -1.60 13.51 -18.20
C ASP A 77 -0.94 14.76 -17.60
N ILE A 78 -0.11 14.58 -16.56
CA ILE A 78 0.60 15.68 -15.91
C ILE A 78 1.58 16.34 -16.89
N PHE A 79 2.23 15.57 -17.76
CA PHE A 79 3.13 16.10 -18.78
C PHE A 79 2.40 17.08 -19.72
N LEU A 80 1.19 16.73 -20.16
CA LEU A 80 0.36 17.62 -20.99
C LEU A 80 -0.02 18.91 -20.26
N VAL A 81 -0.32 18.85 -18.97
CA VAL A 81 -0.61 20.04 -18.16
C VAL A 81 0.65 20.88 -17.99
N TYR A 82 1.78 20.24 -17.71
CA TYR A 82 3.07 20.90 -17.53
C TYR A 82 3.51 21.66 -18.78
N ASP A 83 3.34 21.06 -19.96
CA ASP A 83 3.66 21.72 -21.23
C ASP A 83 2.82 22.98 -21.43
N LYS A 84 1.51 22.91 -21.13
CA LYS A 84 0.62 24.06 -21.23
C LYS A 84 1.02 25.18 -20.27
N ILE A 85 1.23 24.87 -18.99
CA ILE A 85 1.56 25.90 -18.01
C ILE A 85 2.96 26.49 -18.25
N SER A 86 3.92 25.67 -18.67
CA SER A 86 5.27 26.12 -19.00
C SER A 86 5.27 27.03 -20.22
N ALA A 87 4.52 26.68 -21.27
CA ALA A 87 4.35 27.54 -22.44
C ALA A 87 3.68 28.88 -22.06
N HIS A 88 2.66 28.83 -21.21
CA HIS A 88 1.94 30.02 -20.74
C HIS A 88 2.85 30.95 -19.94
N ILE A 89 3.54 30.44 -18.92
CA ILE A 89 4.43 31.22 -18.05
C ILE A 89 5.62 31.83 -18.83
N ARG A 90 6.10 31.16 -19.87
CA ARG A 90 7.22 31.66 -20.70
C ARG A 90 6.79 32.72 -21.73
N THR A 91 5.50 32.93 -21.93
CA THR A 91 5.01 33.91 -22.88
C THR A 91 5.37 35.32 -22.38
N PRO A 92 6.13 36.12 -23.15
CA PRO A 92 6.47 37.48 -22.73
C PRO A 92 5.22 38.33 -22.55
N THR A 93 5.11 39.02 -21.42
CA THR A 93 3.96 39.88 -21.09
C THR A 93 4.28 41.38 -21.16
N ASN A 94 5.52 41.75 -21.50
CA ASN A 94 6.02 43.13 -21.42
C ASN A 94 5.31 44.12 -22.36
N ASP A 95 4.77 43.62 -23.48
CA ASP A 95 4.12 44.45 -24.51
C ASP A 95 2.59 44.34 -24.47
N LEU A 96 2.03 43.64 -23.47
CA LEU A 96 0.59 43.43 -23.35
C LEU A 96 -0.09 44.69 -22.80
N SER A 97 -1.26 45.00 -23.37
CA SER A 97 -2.20 45.93 -22.77
C SER A 97 -2.77 45.38 -21.46
N VAL A 98 -3.38 46.24 -20.64
CA VAL A 98 -4.02 45.83 -19.38
C VAL A 98 -5.07 44.73 -19.61
N ALA A 99 -5.89 44.86 -20.66
CA ALA A 99 -6.91 43.85 -20.97
C ALA A 99 -6.31 42.50 -21.37
N GLU A 100 -5.15 42.50 -22.05
CA GLU A 100 -4.42 41.29 -22.40
C GLU A 100 -3.73 40.66 -21.19
N CYS A 101 -3.20 41.47 -20.26
CA CYS A 101 -2.70 40.98 -18.97
C CYS A 101 -3.80 40.30 -18.16
N ASP A 102 -5.01 40.89 -18.10
CA ASP A 102 -6.16 40.30 -17.42
C ASP A 102 -6.59 38.98 -18.08
N ALA A 103 -6.59 38.91 -19.40
CA ALA A 103 -6.86 37.67 -20.13
C ALA A 103 -5.80 36.60 -19.83
N HIS A 104 -4.52 37.00 -19.82
CA HIS A 104 -3.39 36.12 -19.50
C HIS A 104 -3.47 35.56 -18.07
N ALA A 105 -3.89 36.38 -17.10
CA ALA A 105 -4.12 35.93 -15.72
C ALA A 105 -5.29 34.92 -15.63
N ARG A 106 -6.41 35.21 -16.31
CA ARG A 106 -7.57 34.28 -16.35
C ARG A 106 -7.21 32.93 -16.95
N GLU A 107 -6.41 32.92 -18.02
CA GLU A 107 -5.93 31.71 -18.66
C GLU A 107 -4.99 30.91 -17.76
N LEU A 108 -4.04 31.58 -17.09
CA LEU A 108 -3.19 30.94 -16.07
C LEU A 108 -4.04 30.29 -14.98
N ALA A 109 -5.07 30.99 -14.49
CA ALA A 109 -5.97 30.47 -13.48
C ALA A 109 -6.74 29.23 -13.98
N ALA A 110 -7.16 29.21 -15.24
CA ALA A 110 -7.87 28.09 -15.84
C ALA A 110 -6.96 26.86 -16.01
N ILE A 111 -5.75 27.04 -16.53
CA ILE A 111 -4.74 25.97 -16.65
C ILE A 111 -4.42 25.41 -15.26
N ALA A 112 -4.20 26.28 -14.28
CA ALA A 112 -3.85 25.87 -12.93
C ALA A 112 -4.98 25.10 -12.23
N ARG A 113 -6.25 25.53 -12.37
CA ARG A 113 -7.39 24.76 -11.86
C ARG A 113 -7.50 23.38 -12.50
N TYR A 114 -7.36 23.31 -13.82
CA TYR A 114 -7.35 22.03 -14.53
C TYR A 114 -6.24 21.11 -14.03
N GLY A 115 -5.01 21.65 -13.90
CA GLY A 115 -3.87 20.89 -13.37
C GLY A 115 -4.10 20.38 -11.95
N ARG A 116 -4.63 21.22 -11.05
CA ARG A 116 -5.00 20.82 -9.70
C ARG A 116 -5.98 19.64 -9.73
N ASP A 117 -7.02 19.71 -10.55
CA ASP A 117 -8.07 18.69 -10.59
C ASP A 117 -7.54 17.36 -11.17
N VAL A 118 -6.72 17.42 -12.24
CA VAL A 118 -6.01 16.26 -12.81
C VAL A 118 -5.09 15.61 -11.78
N THR A 119 -4.27 16.41 -11.07
CA THR A 119 -3.37 15.89 -10.03
C THR A 119 -4.16 15.27 -8.87
N ALA A 120 -5.26 15.89 -8.44
CA ALA A 120 -6.10 15.35 -7.36
C ALA A 120 -6.71 14.00 -7.74
N TYR A 121 -7.17 13.85 -8.99
CA TYR A 121 -7.69 12.59 -9.52
C TYR A 121 -6.64 11.47 -9.45
N HIS A 122 -5.46 11.69 -10.03
CA HIS A 122 -4.39 10.69 -10.03
C HIS A 122 -3.90 10.36 -8.63
N ARG A 123 -3.85 11.36 -7.74
CA ARG A 123 -3.48 11.17 -6.34
C ARG A 123 -4.43 10.25 -5.60
N GLN A 124 -5.73 10.35 -5.86
CA GLN A 124 -6.72 9.45 -5.25
C GLN A 124 -6.58 8.01 -5.74
N ILE A 125 -6.33 7.81 -7.03
CA ILE A 125 -6.15 6.49 -7.62
C ILE A 125 -4.88 5.83 -7.08
N VAL A 126 -3.75 6.51 -7.20
CA VAL A 126 -2.45 5.95 -6.79
C VAL A 126 -2.41 5.69 -5.28
N ALA A 127 -3.01 6.56 -4.46
CA ALA A 127 -3.08 6.34 -3.01
C ALA A 127 -4.00 5.17 -2.61
N ALA A 128 -4.93 4.78 -3.48
CA ALA A 128 -5.84 3.67 -3.24
C ALA A 128 -5.30 2.31 -3.70
N ASP A 129 -4.21 2.30 -4.47
CA ASP A 129 -3.59 1.05 -4.91
C ASP A 129 -3.12 0.22 -3.71
N ALA A 130 -3.48 -1.06 -3.72
CA ALA A 130 -2.82 -2.02 -2.85
C ALA A 130 -1.47 -2.35 -3.47
N VAL A 131 -0.39 -2.12 -2.74
CA VAL A 131 0.98 -2.44 -3.18
C VAL A 131 1.65 -3.38 -2.18
N PRO A 132 2.58 -4.25 -2.63
CA PRO A 132 3.41 -5.01 -1.72
C PRO A 132 4.23 -4.08 -0.81
N GLU A 133 4.61 -4.58 0.37
CA GLU A 133 5.34 -3.79 1.38
C GLU A 133 6.62 -3.15 0.81
N ALA A 134 7.32 -3.86 -0.08
CA ALA A 134 8.51 -3.35 -0.77
C ALA A 134 8.24 -2.07 -1.58
N TYR A 135 7.04 -1.91 -2.15
CA TYR A 135 6.65 -0.77 -2.98
C TYR A 135 5.95 0.35 -2.19
N ALA A 136 5.67 0.15 -0.90
CA ALA A 136 4.99 1.16 -0.07
C ALA A 136 5.76 2.48 0.01
N GLY A 137 7.11 2.42 -0.01
CA GLY A 137 7.98 3.59 -0.09
C GLY A 137 7.78 4.38 -1.38
N ALA A 138 7.78 3.70 -2.52
CA ALA A 138 7.58 4.29 -3.83
C ALA A 138 6.19 4.93 -3.95
N GLN A 139 5.13 4.21 -3.58
CA GLN A 139 3.76 4.75 -3.57
C GLN A 139 3.65 6.01 -2.70
N SER A 140 4.20 5.98 -1.49
CA SER A 140 4.19 7.12 -0.56
C SER A 140 4.93 8.35 -1.13
N ALA A 141 6.09 8.13 -1.74
CA ALA A 141 6.86 9.20 -2.38
C ALA A 141 6.11 9.80 -3.58
N TYR A 142 5.49 8.98 -4.43
CA TYR A 142 4.73 9.46 -5.58
C TYR A 142 3.46 10.23 -5.16
N VAL A 143 2.72 9.73 -4.18
CA VAL A 143 1.56 10.46 -3.60
C VAL A 143 2.00 11.81 -3.03
N ARG A 144 3.14 11.86 -2.34
CA ARG A 144 3.72 13.13 -1.85
C ARG A 144 4.11 14.07 -2.99
N ALA A 145 4.62 13.54 -4.10
CA ALA A 145 4.89 14.34 -5.29
C ALA A 145 3.58 14.99 -5.79
N LEU A 146 2.53 14.20 -5.97
CA LEU A 146 1.22 14.70 -6.40
C LEU A 146 0.63 15.73 -5.43
N ASP A 147 0.77 15.55 -4.11
CA ASP A 147 0.33 16.54 -3.12
C ASP A 147 1.06 17.89 -3.28
N ASN A 148 2.38 17.87 -3.51
CA ASN A 148 3.16 19.09 -3.76
C ASN A 148 2.79 19.75 -5.09
N LEU A 149 2.56 18.96 -6.13
CA LEU A 149 2.15 19.47 -7.44
C LEU A 149 0.75 20.11 -7.37
N ASN A 150 -0.19 19.47 -6.67
CA ASN A 150 -1.53 20.01 -6.44
C ASN A 150 -1.47 21.35 -5.70
N ARG A 151 -0.57 21.46 -4.71
CA ARG A 151 -0.30 22.71 -4.00
C ARG A 151 0.25 23.79 -4.93
N ALA A 152 1.21 23.47 -5.80
CA ALA A 152 1.76 24.42 -6.78
C ALA A 152 0.65 24.98 -7.69
N PHE A 153 -0.19 24.10 -8.26
CA PHE A 153 -1.34 24.52 -9.07
C PHE A 153 -2.35 25.39 -8.30
N THR A 154 -2.64 25.04 -7.05
CA THR A 154 -3.52 25.86 -6.19
C THR A 154 -2.94 27.26 -5.99
N LEU A 155 -1.63 27.37 -5.79
CA LEU A 155 -0.95 28.65 -5.60
C LEU A 155 -0.86 29.47 -6.88
N TRP A 156 -0.61 28.87 -8.04
CA TRP A 156 -0.68 29.58 -9.33
C TRP A 156 -2.09 30.11 -9.62
N SER A 157 -3.14 29.32 -9.35
CA SER A 157 -4.52 29.81 -9.46
C SER A 157 -4.81 30.96 -8.48
N SER A 158 -4.25 30.90 -7.26
CA SER A 158 -4.42 31.95 -6.25
C SER A 158 -3.64 33.22 -6.62
N ALA A 159 -2.47 33.09 -7.24
CA ALA A 159 -1.70 34.22 -7.77
C ALA A 159 -2.48 34.96 -8.85
N ALA A 160 -3.09 34.24 -9.78
CA ALA A 160 -3.93 34.85 -10.82
C ALA A 160 -5.14 35.57 -10.22
N GLY A 161 -5.83 34.97 -9.25
CA GLY A 161 -6.94 35.64 -8.56
C GLY A 161 -6.52 36.89 -7.78
N ALA A 162 -5.35 36.86 -7.13
CA ALA A 162 -4.80 38.03 -6.46
C ALA A 162 -4.42 39.16 -7.45
N TYR A 163 -3.89 38.79 -8.62
CA TYR A 163 -3.60 39.74 -9.70
C TYR A 163 -4.86 40.45 -10.18
N GLU A 164 -5.95 39.72 -10.43
CA GLU A 164 -7.24 40.28 -10.84
C GLU A 164 -7.82 41.24 -9.80
N MET A 165 -7.54 41.02 -8.52
CA MET A 165 -7.95 41.89 -7.42
C MET A 165 -6.98 43.06 -7.16
N HIS A 166 -5.96 43.23 -8.01
CA HIS A 166 -4.87 44.20 -7.86
C HIS A 166 -4.03 44.04 -6.58
N ASP A 167 -4.09 42.88 -5.93
CA ASP A 167 -3.23 42.54 -4.78
C ASP A 167 -1.91 41.91 -5.29
N TYR A 168 -1.07 42.76 -5.85
CA TYR A 168 0.20 42.34 -6.44
C TYR A 168 1.19 41.76 -5.42
N PHE A 169 1.07 42.14 -4.15
CA PHE A 169 1.89 41.56 -3.09
C PHE A 169 1.50 40.10 -2.85
N ALA A 170 0.20 39.81 -2.70
CA ALA A 170 -0.27 38.43 -2.57
C ALA A 170 0.00 37.61 -3.83
N ALA A 171 -0.14 38.20 -5.03
CA ALA A 171 0.19 37.53 -6.28
C ALA A 171 1.66 37.07 -6.33
N ASN A 172 2.61 37.98 -6.05
CA ASN A 172 4.04 37.64 -6.03
C ASN A 172 4.38 36.61 -4.96
N ARG A 173 3.79 36.73 -3.76
CA ARG A 173 3.98 35.75 -2.70
C ARG A 173 3.51 34.36 -3.15
N ASN A 174 2.32 34.26 -3.73
CA ASN A 174 1.75 33.00 -4.19
C ASN A 174 2.60 32.36 -5.30
N ILE A 175 3.17 33.15 -6.23
CA ILE A 175 4.11 32.64 -7.24
C ILE A 175 5.34 32.04 -6.57
N GLY A 176 5.97 32.75 -5.63
CA GLY A 176 7.16 32.23 -4.93
C GLY A 176 6.88 30.95 -4.12
N GLU A 177 5.71 30.87 -3.48
CA GLU A 177 5.28 29.64 -2.80
C GLU A 177 4.98 28.50 -3.79
N ALA A 178 4.41 28.81 -4.97
CA ALA A 178 4.16 27.82 -6.03
C ALA A 178 5.46 27.22 -6.55
N ASP A 179 6.48 28.07 -6.79
CA ASP A 179 7.82 27.62 -7.19
C ASP A 179 8.46 26.72 -6.13
N SER A 180 8.29 27.05 -4.85
CA SER A 180 8.78 26.20 -3.77
C SER A 180 8.06 24.84 -3.73
N ALA A 181 6.75 24.82 -3.93
CA ALA A 181 5.97 23.59 -3.99
C ALA A 181 6.35 22.74 -5.22
N TRP A 182 6.60 23.37 -6.37
CA TRP A 182 7.11 22.70 -7.56
C TRP A 182 8.48 22.04 -7.33
N ARG A 183 9.40 22.73 -6.64
CA ARG A 183 10.69 22.12 -6.26
C ARG A 183 10.53 20.93 -5.32
N ALA A 184 9.58 21.01 -4.39
CA ALA A 184 9.26 19.89 -3.51
C ALA A 184 8.66 18.70 -4.26
N TYR A 185 7.83 18.95 -5.29
CA TYR A 185 7.38 17.92 -6.24
C TYR A 185 8.56 17.24 -6.93
N ALA A 186 9.48 18.01 -7.52
CA ALA A 186 10.65 17.45 -8.20
C ALA A 186 11.54 16.60 -7.26
N ALA A 187 11.72 17.03 -6.01
CA ALA A 187 12.44 16.25 -5.01
C ALA A 187 11.72 14.95 -4.64
N ALA A 188 10.39 14.98 -4.52
CA ALA A 188 9.59 13.80 -4.22
C ALA A 188 9.56 12.78 -5.38
N ILE A 189 9.65 13.24 -6.64
CA ILE A 189 9.85 12.35 -7.80
C ILE A 189 11.20 11.65 -7.72
N THR A 190 12.28 12.38 -7.38
CA THR A 190 13.59 11.73 -7.16
C THR A 190 13.55 10.71 -6.02
N ASP A 191 12.81 10.99 -4.95
CA ASP A 191 12.58 10.01 -3.89
C ASP A 191 11.81 8.79 -4.41
N TYR A 192 10.75 8.99 -5.19
CA TYR A 192 10.00 7.91 -5.84
C TYR A 192 10.91 7.01 -6.69
N ASP A 193 11.73 7.59 -7.57
CA ASP A 193 12.66 6.84 -8.43
C ASP A 193 13.70 6.07 -7.62
N ARG A 194 14.07 6.56 -6.43
CA ARG A 194 14.98 5.86 -5.51
C ARG A 194 14.29 4.67 -4.86
N GLU A 195 13.12 4.88 -4.28
CA GLU A 195 12.37 3.83 -3.59
C GLU A 195 11.89 2.73 -4.57
N LEU A 196 11.48 3.11 -5.79
CA LEU A 196 11.07 2.17 -6.82
C LEU A 196 12.21 1.21 -7.17
N ARG A 197 13.40 1.76 -7.45
CA ARG A 197 14.58 0.94 -7.75
C ARG A 197 14.96 0.02 -6.59
N ALA A 198 14.87 0.52 -5.35
CA ALA A 198 15.14 -0.31 -4.18
C ALA A 198 14.14 -1.47 -4.04
N ALA A 199 12.87 -1.24 -4.40
CA ALA A 199 11.84 -2.27 -4.42
C ALA A 199 12.08 -3.31 -5.53
N GLU A 200 12.47 -2.87 -6.72
CA GLU A 200 12.77 -3.73 -7.88
C GLU A 200 14.03 -4.58 -7.65
N GLU A 201 15.13 -3.99 -7.16
CA GLU A 201 16.38 -4.70 -6.86
C GLU A 201 16.24 -5.68 -5.68
N GLY A 202 15.39 -5.36 -4.70
CA GLY A 202 15.11 -6.22 -3.55
C GLY A 202 14.24 -7.44 -3.88
N ALA A 203 13.50 -7.41 -5.01
CA ALA A 203 12.63 -8.50 -5.44
C ALA A 203 13.39 -9.64 -6.15
N GLU A 204 14.66 -9.44 -6.54
CA GLU A 204 15.39 -10.31 -7.48
C GLU A 204 16.08 -11.56 -6.87
N VAL A 205 15.79 -11.96 -5.62
CA VAL A 205 16.43 -13.16 -5.03
C VAL A 205 15.44 -14.25 -4.61
N PRO A 206 15.10 -15.19 -5.51
CA PRO A 206 14.68 -16.53 -5.13
C PRO A 206 15.94 -17.42 -4.95
N PRO A 207 16.19 -18.00 -3.76
CA PRO A 207 17.23 -19.01 -3.60
C PRO A 207 16.83 -20.32 -4.27
N ALA A 208 17.82 -20.95 -4.93
CA ALA A 208 17.75 -22.30 -5.51
C ALA A 208 17.85 -23.41 -4.46
#